data_AF-A0AAD7XA74-F1
#
_entry.id   AF-A0AAD7XA74-F1
#
_cell.length_a   1.000
_cell.length_b   1.000
_cell.length_c   1.000
_cell.angle_alpha   90.00
_cell.angle_beta   90.00
_cell.angle_gamma   90.00
#
_symmetry.space_group_name_H-M   'P 1'
#
loop_
_entity.id
_entity.type
_entity.pdbx_description
1 polymer ?
#
loop_
_entity_poly.entity_id
_entity_poly.type
_entity_poly.pdbx_seq_one_letter_code
_entity_poly.pdbx_strand_id
1 'polypeptide(L)'
;MPYVPSISISAEEVQLAMAVSGLLVHEVFRDHTWSSSFSVTIRSLLLLVPPFLGAIAFQTTATALRAWLLCFGTYWGVLLLSLVAYRVSPFHPLACYPGPFLCRLTGFCMALAGRRGRRYLYVQELHERYGDIVRIGPNELSVRDPSFVEPIYGTNGIPRQPTYLGNITKSKEVPTGSAASGTANIEAIAPATLKDYRPLLTVRVRQLLEGIGGQNEEIDISRWVHHFSYDFMTDVAFGGGSELMRQLGVADDAWGTLGHAYREATLMQHVSWLVRCIVQLPSLTTAQRHKLRYLRTIVFERIRRALDSKVLLDEGPGEGQLEPNAQQPAINIPHLSDGTLLAVIAGADTVSSTLTNLLFCLLTHPRVYMRLQEEIDQFYPPGEDPCDRHPPLEMHYLTAVMNETLRLYPPMPSDGRRVVPGNGGGLLIGPRFIPPGTAISLHNYSMQRDPKNFHPCPSSFWPNRWLLASGHLSFEDASVDEYSFVHNQAAFTPFSHGLSNRVGESLAMRELRIALCAILQRYDLRLGERWNPQAYTKACKENHAVVDPPSIPVLVCLRT
;
A
#
# COMPACT_ATOMS: atom_id res chain seq x y z
N MET A 1 71.93 6.53 12.27
CA MET A 1 70.49 6.21 12.06
C MET A 1 69.72 6.79 13.23
N PRO A 2 68.73 7.68 13.02
CA PRO A 2 67.94 8.20 14.12
C PRO A 2 67.03 7.09 14.65
N TYR A 3 67.02 6.95 15.98
CA TYR A 3 66.15 6.03 16.72
C TYR A 3 64.71 6.50 16.53
N VAL A 4 63.92 5.79 15.74
CA VAL A 4 62.48 6.03 15.63
C VAL A 4 61.86 5.39 16.87
N PRO A 5 61.30 6.14 17.83
CA PRO A 5 60.63 5.55 18.97
C PRO A 5 59.43 4.75 18.46
N SER A 6 59.45 3.43 18.67
CA SER A 6 58.29 2.57 18.46
C SER A 6 57.25 2.96 19.52
N ILE A 7 56.22 3.69 19.12
CA ILE A 7 55.06 3.97 19.98
C ILE A 7 54.38 2.62 20.24
N SER A 8 54.63 2.01 21.39
CA SER A 8 53.94 0.81 21.83
C SER A 8 52.60 1.21 22.43
N ILE A 9 51.53 1.06 21.64
CA ILE A 9 50.15 1.34 22.07
C ILE A 9 49.69 0.19 22.98
N SER A 10 49.13 0.49 24.15
CA SER A 10 48.66 -0.54 25.07
C SER A 10 47.32 -1.16 24.62
N ALA A 11 47.01 -2.38 25.08
CA ALA A 11 45.73 -3.01 24.76
C ALA A 11 44.52 -2.20 25.30
N GLU A 12 44.71 -1.49 26.42
CA GLU A 12 43.69 -0.62 27.02
C GLU A 12 43.42 0.62 26.17
N GLU A 13 44.48 1.24 25.63
CA GLU A 13 44.36 2.38 24.70
C GLU A 13 43.59 2.01 23.43
N VAL A 14 43.80 0.80 22.90
CA VAL A 14 43.04 0.33 21.73
C VAL A 14 41.57 0.12 22.08
N GLN A 15 41.25 -0.48 23.23
CA GLN A 15 39.85 -0.66 23.65
C GLN A 15 39.14 0.68 23.88
N LEU A 16 39.83 1.66 24.48
CA LEU A 16 39.32 3.01 24.64
C LEU A 16 39.07 3.67 23.27
N ALA A 17 40.00 3.55 22.32
CA ALA A 17 39.85 4.06 20.96
C ALA A 17 38.66 3.42 20.24
N MET A 18 38.43 2.11 20.42
CA MET A 18 37.25 1.42 19.88
C MET A 18 35.94 1.93 20.49
N ALA A 19 35.90 2.14 21.81
CA ALA A 19 34.73 2.70 22.49
C ALA A 19 34.43 4.14 22.03
N VAL A 20 35.44 5.01 21.97
CA VAL A 20 35.30 6.38 21.49
C VAL A 20 34.84 6.41 20.03
N SER A 21 35.41 5.55 19.17
CA SER A 21 34.98 5.43 17.78
C SER A 21 33.52 5.01 17.67
N GLY A 22 33.07 4.07 18.52
CA GLY A 22 31.66 3.67 18.61
C GLY A 22 30.74 4.84 18.99
N LEU A 23 31.16 5.71 19.91
CA LEU A 23 30.42 6.92 20.30
C LEU A 23 30.45 8.02 19.23
N LEU A 24 31.57 8.24 18.55
CA LEU A 24 31.63 9.18 17.43
C LEU A 24 30.71 8.74 16.28
N VAL A 25 30.66 7.44 16.03
CA VAL A 25 29.76 6.85 15.04
C VAL A 25 28.30 6.97 15.48
N HIS A 26 28.00 6.85 16.77
CA HIS A 26 26.66 7.13 17.31
C HIS A 26 26.13 8.50 16.89
N GLU A 27 26.95 9.56 16.96
CA GLU A 27 26.54 10.93 16.58
C GLU A 27 26.08 11.02 15.12
N VAL A 28 26.65 10.19 14.25
CA VAL A 28 26.18 10.05 12.86
C VAL A 28 24.84 9.30 12.79
N PHE A 29 24.65 8.27 13.63
CA PHE A 29 23.47 7.40 13.61
C PHE A 29 22.25 7.92 14.37
N ARG A 30 22.41 8.86 15.30
CA ARG A 30 21.32 9.35 16.14
C ARG A 30 20.29 10.16 15.34
N ASP A 31 20.76 11.00 14.41
CA ASP A 31 19.93 11.98 13.68
C ASP A 31 19.54 11.50 12.26
N HIS A 32 20.27 10.52 11.69
CA HIS A 32 20.02 10.08 10.33
C HIS A 32 18.84 9.11 10.22
N THR A 33 17.75 9.59 9.63
CA THR A 33 16.70 8.73 9.10
C THR A 33 17.27 7.92 7.93
N TRP A 34 17.14 6.60 8.01
CA TRP A 34 17.74 5.60 7.11
C TRP A 34 17.18 5.59 5.68
N SER A 35 16.82 6.74 5.12
CA SER A 35 16.02 6.85 3.90
C SER A 35 16.79 7.48 2.73
N SER A 36 17.57 8.54 2.92
CA SER A 36 18.12 9.30 1.78
C SER A 36 19.60 9.10 1.48
N SER A 37 20.46 8.70 2.42
CA SER A 37 21.89 8.50 2.12
C SER A 37 22.54 7.52 3.08
N PHE A 38 22.49 6.23 2.75
CA PHE A 38 23.49 5.28 3.25
C PHE A 38 24.78 5.52 2.44
N SER A 39 25.42 6.66 2.72
CA SER A 39 26.61 7.10 2.01
C SER A 39 27.72 6.06 2.14
N VAL A 40 28.66 6.04 1.20
CA VAL A 40 29.86 5.19 1.31
C VAL A 40 30.56 5.44 2.66
N THR A 41 30.50 6.67 3.16
CA THR A 41 31.04 7.12 4.45
C THR A 41 30.48 6.35 5.64
N ILE A 42 29.15 6.16 5.72
CA ILE A 42 28.53 5.44 6.84
C ILE A 42 28.93 3.95 6.82
N ARG A 43 29.09 3.37 5.62
CA ARG A 43 29.57 2.00 5.43
C ARG A 43 31.03 1.83 5.83
N SER A 44 31.89 2.76 5.42
CA SER A 44 33.30 2.74 5.82
C SER A 44 33.44 2.87 7.33
N LEU A 45 32.63 3.71 7.97
CA LEU A 45 32.64 3.84 9.43
C LEU A 45 32.23 2.55 10.14
N LEU A 46 31.19 1.85 9.69
CA LEU A 46 30.74 0.60 10.31
C LEU A 46 31.64 -0.61 10.04
N LEU A 47 32.17 -0.73 8.81
CA LEU A 47 32.84 -1.95 8.35
C LEU A 47 34.38 -1.86 8.36
N LEU A 48 34.96 -0.67 8.20
CA LEU A 48 36.42 -0.50 8.08
C LEU A 48 37.06 -0.05 9.39
N VAL A 49 36.36 0.69 10.26
CA VAL A 49 36.91 1.15 11.54
C VAL A 49 37.28 -0.02 12.46
N PRO A 50 36.42 -1.05 12.67
CA PRO A 50 36.79 -2.17 13.54
C PRO A 50 38.00 -3.00 13.06
N PRO A 51 38.12 -3.41 11.78
CA PRO A 51 39.29 -4.13 11.31
C PRO A 51 40.54 -3.26 11.21
N PHE A 52 40.43 -1.96 10.90
CA PHE A 52 41.57 -1.05 10.85
C PHE A 52 42.21 -0.87 12.24
N LEU A 53 41.40 -0.55 13.26
CA LEU A 53 41.88 -0.41 14.64
C LEU A 53 42.28 -1.76 15.24
N GLY A 54 41.57 -2.85 14.89
CA GLY A 54 41.93 -4.20 15.29
C GLY A 54 43.27 -4.69 14.72
N ALA A 55 43.64 -4.27 13.50
CA ALA A 55 44.94 -4.58 12.90
C ALA A 55 46.09 -3.87 13.63
N ILE A 56 45.85 -2.69 14.20
CA ILE A 56 46.82 -1.99 15.05
C ILE A 56 46.97 -2.73 16.40
N ALA A 57 45.87 -3.25 16.97
CA ALA A 57 45.88 -4.07 18.19
C ALA A 57 46.53 -5.46 18.01
N PHE A 58 46.60 -5.97 16.78
CA PHE A 58 47.20 -7.28 16.49
C PHE A 58 48.70 -7.32 16.86
N GLN A 59 49.36 -6.16 16.93
CA GLN A 59 50.77 -6.07 17.29
C GLN A 59 51.03 -6.33 18.79
N THR A 60 49.98 -6.37 19.64
CA THR A 60 50.12 -6.29 21.11
C THR A 60 49.45 -7.41 21.89
N THR A 61 48.66 -8.28 21.26
CA THR A 61 47.82 -9.28 21.95
C THR A 61 48.01 -10.73 21.46
N ALA A 62 47.90 -11.70 22.37
CA ALA A 62 48.08 -13.12 22.07
C ALA A 62 46.83 -13.73 21.40
N THR A 63 46.98 -14.04 20.10
CA THR A 63 46.03 -14.60 19.12
C THR A 63 45.11 -13.59 18.40
N ALA A 64 45.18 -13.60 17.06
CA ALA A 64 44.44 -12.71 16.16
C ALA A 64 42.93 -12.71 16.41
N LEU A 65 42.38 -13.91 16.66
CA LEU A 65 40.95 -14.12 16.81
C LEU A 65 40.42 -13.46 18.08
N ARG A 66 41.14 -13.53 19.20
CA ARG A 66 40.73 -12.91 20.47
C ARG A 66 40.76 -11.39 20.37
N ALA A 67 41.81 -10.82 19.77
CA ALA A 67 41.92 -9.39 19.52
C ALA A 67 40.75 -8.88 18.66
N TRP A 68 40.42 -9.62 17.59
CA TRP A 68 39.31 -9.28 16.70
C TRP A 68 37.96 -9.33 17.39
N LEU A 69 37.66 -10.41 18.14
CA LEU A 69 36.40 -10.55 18.87
C LEU A 69 36.22 -9.47 19.94
N LEU A 70 37.28 -9.13 20.69
CA LEU A 70 37.23 -8.08 21.70
C LEU A 70 37.02 -6.70 21.08
N CYS A 71 37.79 -6.34 20.05
CA CYS A 71 37.64 -5.04 19.40
C CYS A 71 36.25 -4.89 18.75
N PHE A 72 35.82 -5.89 17.97
CA PHE A 72 34.51 -5.87 17.33
C PHE A 72 33.37 -5.87 18.37
N GLY A 73 33.49 -6.68 19.42
CA GLY A 73 32.54 -6.74 20.53
C GLY A 73 32.41 -5.41 21.28
N THR A 74 33.53 -4.76 21.62
CA THR A 74 33.54 -3.47 22.30
C THR A 74 32.93 -2.37 21.41
N TYR A 75 33.35 -2.27 20.15
CA TYR A 75 32.84 -1.24 19.25
C TYR A 75 31.33 -1.37 19.00
N TRP A 76 30.85 -2.55 18.63
CA TRP A 76 29.43 -2.76 18.40
C TRP A 76 28.62 -2.73 19.69
N GLY A 77 29.17 -3.23 20.80
CA GLY A 77 28.56 -3.15 22.12
C GLY A 77 28.31 -1.71 22.55
N VAL A 78 29.34 -0.85 22.47
CA VAL A 78 29.23 0.58 22.82
C VAL A 78 28.29 1.32 21.86
N LEU A 79 28.39 1.07 20.55
CA LEU A 79 27.49 1.68 19.57
C LEU A 79 26.03 1.29 19.80
N LEU A 80 25.74 0.00 20.01
CA LEU A 80 24.37 -0.48 20.25
C LEU A 80 23.83 0.01 21.60
N LEU A 81 24.63 -0.07 22.67
CA LEU A 81 24.23 0.38 23.99
C LEU A 81 23.95 1.89 24.02
N SER A 82 24.82 2.70 23.41
CA SER A 82 24.61 4.14 23.31
C SER A 82 23.34 4.47 22.52
N LEU A 83 23.09 3.79 21.38
CA LEU A 83 21.87 3.98 20.59
C LEU A 83 20.60 3.59 21.35
N VAL A 84 20.65 2.48 22.11
CA VAL A 84 19.53 2.05 22.98
C VAL A 84 19.29 3.09 24.06
N ALA A 85 20.35 3.53 24.75
CA ALA A 85 20.26 4.55 25.78
C ALA A 85 19.65 5.85 25.23
N TYR A 86 20.15 6.35 24.09
CA TYR A 86 19.62 7.55 23.44
C TYR A 86 18.15 7.40 23.05
N ARG A 87 17.75 6.32 22.37
CA ARG A 87 16.38 6.13 21.86
C ARG A 87 15.31 6.01 22.94
N VAL A 88 15.71 5.53 24.12
CA VAL A 88 14.85 5.41 25.31
C VAL A 88 14.93 6.66 26.19
N SER A 89 16.02 7.41 26.12
CA SER A 89 16.23 8.61 26.93
C SER A 89 15.18 9.70 26.66
N PRO A 90 14.93 10.58 27.65
CA PRO A 90 14.11 11.77 27.45
C PRO A 90 14.69 12.78 26.45
N PHE A 91 15.97 12.64 26.07
CA PHE A 91 16.63 13.49 25.08
C PHE A 91 16.25 13.13 23.64
N HIS A 92 15.64 11.97 23.42
CA HIS A 92 15.16 11.62 22.09
C HIS A 92 14.03 12.58 21.68
N PRO A 93 14.04 13.15 20.45
CA PRO A 93 13.02 14.12 20.02
C PRO A 93 11.58 13.59 20.12
N LEU A 94 11.42 12.28 19.95
CA LEU A 94 10.14 11.57 20.09
C LEU A 94 9.90 10.91 21.47
N ALA A 95 10.63 11.29 22.51
CA ALA A 95 10.49 10.68 23.84
C ALA A 95 9.10 10.92 24.48
N CYS A 96 8.45 12.04 24.14
CA CYS A 96 7.12 12.38 24.63
C CYS A 96 5.99 11.54 24.00
N TYR A 97 6.26 10.86 22.87
CA TYR A 97 5.26 10.06 22.17
C TYR A 97 5.23 8.62 22.71
N PRO A 98 4.05 8.11 23.11
CA PRO A 98 3.93 6.76 23.66
C PRO A 98 4.10 5.72 22.57
N GLY A 99 4.46 4.49 22.96
CA GLY A 99 4.58 3.36 22.05
C GLY A 99 5.36 2.20 22.66
N PRO A 100 5.30 0.99 22.06
CA PRO A 100 5.98 -0.19 22.56
C PRO A 100 7.49 0.02 22.66
N PHE A 101 8.11 -0.48 23.74
CA PHE A 101 9.54 -0.33 23.99
C PHE A 101 10.41 -0.76 22.79
N LEU A 102 10.13 -1.93 22.22
CA LEU A 102 10.89 -2.45 21.08
C LEU A 102 10.74 -1.59 19.81
N CYS A 103 9.58 -0.97 19.60
CA CYS A 103 9.35 -0.07 18.46
C CYS A 103 10.16 1.24 18.59
N ARG A 104 10.41 1.72 19.82
CA ARG A 104 11.30 2.87 20.06
C ARG A 104 12.74 2.55 19.67
N LEU A 105 13.15 1.29 19.86
CA LEU A 105 14.50 0.84 19.57
C LEU A 105 14.71 0.50 18.08
N THR A 106 13.72 -0.08 17.41
CA THR A 106 13.92 -0.59 16.06
C THR A 106 12.63 -0.70 15.23
N GLY A 107 12.77 -0.53 13.91
CA GLY A 107 11.71 -0.77 12.93
C GLY A 107 11.40 -2.26 12.69
N PHE A 108 12.24 -3.19 13.20
CA PHE A 108 12.00 -4.63 13.06
C PHE A 108 10.66 -5.08 13.65
N CYS A 109 10.13 -4.38 14.65
CA CYS A 109 8.82 -4.71 15.21
C CYS A 109 7.70 -4.61 14.16
N MET A 110 7.73 -3.54 13.35
CA MET A 110 6.77 -3.37 12.26
C MET A 110 6.97 -4.41 11.16
N ALA A 111 8.22 -4.78 10.88
CA ALA A 111 8.51 -5.89 9.95
C ALA A 111 7.92 -7.21 10.46
N LEU A 112 8.14 -7.56 11.73
CA LEU A 112 7.59 -8.78 12.33
C LEU A 112 6.06 -8.78 12.36
N ALA A 113 5.44 -7.65 12.68
CA ALA A 113 3.98 -7.47 12.62
C ALA A 113 3.44 -7.65 11.18
N GLY A 114 4.17 -7.14 10.18
CA GLY A 114 3.86 -7.29 8.76
C GLY A 114 4.08 -8.70 8.19
N ARG A 115 4.88 -9.56 8.84
CA ARG A 115 5.19 -10.91 8.34
C ARG A 115 3.95 -11.76 8.08
N ARG A 116 2.90 -11.58 8.88
CA ARG A 116 1.62 -12.30 8.74
C ARG A 116 0.57 -11.55 7.88
N GLY A 117 0.90 -10.38 7.34
CA GLY A 117 -0.05 -9.52 6.62
C GLY A 117 -1.10 -8.87 7.52
N ARG A 118 -0.78 -8.65 8.81
CA ARG A 118 -1.72 -8.12 9.80
C ARG A 118 -1.18 -6.88 10.51
N ARG A 119 -0.32 -6.13 9.83
CA ARG A 119 0.33 -4.95 10.42
C ARG A 119 -0.70 -3.88 10.78
N TYR A 120 -1.67 -3.61 9.91
CA TYR A 120 -2.75 -2.66 10.22
C TYR A 120 -3.53 -2.99 11.50
N LEU A 121 -3.83 -4.26 11.77
CA LEU A 121 -4.49 -4.68 13.01
C LEU A 121 -3.59 -4.45 14.24
N TYR A 122 -2.30 -4.78 14.12
CA TYR A 122 -1.35 -4.49 15.18
C TYR A 122 -1.27 -2.99 15.47
N VAL A 123 -1.22 -2.14 14.43
CA VAL A 123 -1.21 -0.67 14.60
C VAL A 123 -2.53 -0.17 15.22
N GLN A 124 -3.66 -0.80 14.90
CA GLN A 124 -4.93 -0.50 15.58
C GLN A 124 -4.88 -0.82 17.07
N GLU A 125 -4.42 -2.01 17.47
CA GLU A 125 -4.25 -2.38 18.88
C GLU A 125 -3.34 -1.40 19.61
N LEU A 126 -2.30 -0.89 18.92
CA LEU A 126 -1.43 0.14 19.47
C LEU A 126 -2.17 1.46 19.70
N HIS A 127 -3.01 1.90 18.78
CA HIS A 127 -3.83 3.11 18.95
C HIS A 127 -4.88 2.96 20.06
N GLU A 128 -5.48 1.77 20.20
CA GLU A 128 -6.38 1.46 21.32
C GLU A 128 -5.67 1.54 22.67
N ARG A 129 -4.40 1.14 22.74
CA ARG A 129 -3.61 1.14 23.98
C ARG A 129 -2.92 2.46 24.32
N TYR A 130 -2.38 3.16 23.33
CA TYR A 130 -1.50 4.32 23.53
C TYR A 130 -2.14 5.65 23.11
N GLY A 131 -3.31 5.63 22.45
CA GLY A 131 -4.04 6.82 22.04
C GLY A 131 -3.79 7.24 20.60
N ASP A 132 -3.99 8.53 20.32
CA ASP A 132 -4.17 9.01 18.94
C ASP A 132 -2.86 9.15 18.15
N ILE A 133 -1.72 9.22 18.84
CA ILE A 133 -0.37 9.30 18.25
C ILE A 133 0.52 8.25 18.91
N VAL A 134 1.11 7.36 18.10
CA VAL A 134 1.93 6.25 18.60
C VAL A 134 3.26 6.16 17.87
N ARG A 135 4.35 6.04 18.64
CA ARG A 135 5.70 5.77 18.14
C ARG A 135 5.85 4.30 17.74
N ILE A 136 5.84 4.05 16.44
CA ILE A 136 5.92 2.71 15.82
C ILE A 136 7.31 2.38 15.26
N GLY A 137 8.24 3.32 15.33
CA GLY A 137 9.65 3.13 14.99
C GLY A 137 10.53 4.15 15.72
N PRO A 138 11.87 4.06 15.59
CA PRO A 138 12.78 4.99 16.23
C PRO A 138 12.44 6.45 15.93
N ASN A 139 12.20 6.77 14.65
CA ASN A 139 11.83 8.09 14.14
C ASN A 139 10.51 8.03 13.36
N GLU A 140 9.55 7.22 13.81
CA GLU A 140 8.30 6.98 13.08
C GLU A 140 7.07 7.04 13.99
N LEU A 141 6.07 7.80 13.58
CA LEU A 141 4.80 7.99 14.25
C LEU A 141 3.64 7.50 13.37
N SER A 142 2.73 6.74 13.98
CA SER A 142 1.40 6.46 13.46
C SER A 142 0.41 7.41 14.13
N VAL A 143 -0.50 7.98 13.35
CA VAL A 143 -1.48 8.95 13.83
C VAL A 143 -2.88 8.55 13.35
N ARG A 144 -3.88 8.65 14.22
CA ARG A 144 -5.30 8.49 13.87
C ARG A 144 -6.15 9.74 14.12
N ASP A 145 -5.53 10.84 14.50
CA ASP A 145 -6.19 12.13 14.75
C ASP A 145 -6.48 12.83 13.40
N PRO A 146 -7.74 13.14 13.07
CA PRO A 146 -8.11 13.80 11.82
C PRO A 146 -7.50 15.20 11.68
N SER A 147 -7.08 15.87 12.75
CA SER A 147 -6.44 17.19 12.67
C SER A 147 -5.11 17.16 11.90
N PHE A 148 -4.53 15.97 11.71
CA PHE A 148 -3.30 15.77 10.96
C PHE A 148 -3.52 15.56 9.45
N VAL A 149 -4.77 15.38 8.99
CA VAL A 149 -5.07 15.15 7.57
C VAL A 149 -4.59 16.31 6.71
N GLU A 150 -5.04 17.53 7.00
CA GLU A 150 -4.68 18.70 6.20
C GLU A 150 -3.19 19.07 6.31
N PRO A 151 -2.56 19.13 7.51
CA PRO A 151 -1.13 19.42 7.62
C PRO A 151 -0.21 18.38 6.96
N ILE A 152 -0.63 17.13 6.83
CA ILE A 152 0.19 16.07 6.22
C ILE A 152 -0.10 15.93 4.72
N TYR A 153 -1.36 15.96 4.30
CA TYR A 153 -1.79 15.62 2.94
C TYR A 153 -2.35 16.79 2.13
N GLY A 154 -2.68 17.90 2.79
CA GLY A 154 -3.17 19.13 2.17
C GLY A 154 -2.16 19.78 1.22
N THR A 155 -2.52 20.95 0.70
CA THR A 155 -1.75 21.64 -0.35
C THR A 155 -0.32 21.98 0.07
N ASN A 156 -0.12 22.33 1.35
CA ASN A 156 1.20 22.60 1.92
C ASN A 156 1.72 21.43 2.77
N GLY A 157 1.24 20.22 2.48
CA GLY A 157 1.54 19.01 3.23
C GLY A 157 3.00 18.54 3.11
N ILE A 158 3.31 17.49 3.84
CA ILE A 158 4.67 16.95 3.94
C ILE A 158 4.97 16.06 2.72
N PRO A 159 6.18 16.13 2.13
CA PRO A 159 6.54 15.29 0.99
C PRO A 159 6.54 13.80 1.33
N ARG A 160 6.16 12.99 0.33
CA ARG A 160 6.16 11.53 0.43
C ARG A 160 7.57 10.98 0.55
N GLN A 161 7.77 10.02 1.45
CA GLN A 161 9.02 9.30 1.54
C GLN A 161 9.25 8.46 0.29
N PRO A 162 10.45 8.51 -0.34
CA PRO A 162 10.78 7.60 -1.43
C PRO A 162 10.67 6.14 -0.98
N THR A 163 9.85 5.34 -1.66
CA THR A 163 9.66 3.92 -1.33
C THR A 163 10.88 3.09 -1.76
N TYR A 164 11.06 1.91 -1.15
CA TYR A 164 12.14 1.00 -1.54
C TYR A 164 11.97 0.53 -3.00
N LEU A 165 10.75 0.14 -3.40
CA LEU A 165 10.46 -0.20 -4.80
C LEU A 165 10.77 0.97 -5.75
N GLY A 166 10.34 2.18 -5.41
CA GLY A 166 10.60 3.40 -6.20
C GLY A 166 12.08 3.79 -6.28
N ASN A 167 12.95 3.23 -5.42
CA ASN A 167 14.40 3.40 -5.52
C ASN A 167 15.07 2.29 -6.34
N ILE A 168 14.46 1.11 -6.46
CA ILE A 168 14.96 0.00 -7.30
C ILE A 168 14.52 0.16 -8.75
N THR A 169 13.33 0.73 -8.99
CA THR A 169 12.79 1.01 -10.33
C THR A 169 13.37 2.28 -10.95
N LYS A 170 14.27 3.00 -10.26
CA LYS A 170 15.07 4.07 -10.88
C LYS A 170 15.98 3.46 -11.95
N SER A 171 15.46 3.38 -13.17
CA SER A 171 16.28 3.35 -14.37
C SER A 171 17.30 4.50 -14.27
N LYS A 172 18.55 4.22 -14.63
CA LYS A 172 19.66 5.19 -14.63
C LYS A 172 19.42 6.40 -15.55
N GLU A 173 18.33 6.44 -16.30
CA GLU A 173 18.05 7.46 -17.31
C GLU A 173 17.15 8.62 -16.83
N VAL A 174 16.66 8.61 -15.59
CA VAL A 174 15.80 9.70 -15.07
C VAL A 174 16.63 10.63 -14.16
N PRO A 175 16.89 11.89 -14.56
CA PRO A 175 17.71 12.81 -13.78
C PRO A 175 17.11 13.09 -12.40
N THR A 176 17.98 13.00 -11.40
CA THR A 176 17.77 13.46 -10.03
C THR A 176 17.48 14.97 -10.04
N GLY A 177 16.21 15.36 -9.90
CA GLY A 177 15.88 16.78 -9.81
C GLY A 177 14.44 17.13 -9.46
N SER A 178 13.47 16.26 -9.71
CA SER A 178 12.07 16.59 -9.38
C SER A 178 11.38 15.46 -8.64
N ALA A 179 10.65 15.83 -7.59
CA ALA A 179 9.55 15.03 -7.06
C ALA A 179 8.43 14.80 -8.11
N ALA A 180 8.58 15.32 -9.34
CA ALA A 180 7.64 15.30 -10.44
C ALA A 180 7.93 14.23 -11.52
N SER A 181 9.09 13.57 -11.55
CA SER A 181 9.35 12.58 -12.62
C SER A 181 8.61 11.25 -12.44
N GLY A 182 8.07 10.97 -11.25
CA GLY A 182 7.10 9.88 -11.05
C GLY A 182 5.67 10.27 -11.39
N THR A 183 5.33 11.57 -11.35
CA THR A 183 3.98 12.07 -11.66
C THR A 183 3.77 12.23 -13.15
N ALA A 184 4.79 12.63 -13.92
CA ALA A 184 4.68 12.81 -15.37
C ALA A 184 4.19 11.56 -16.14
N ASN A 185 4.55 10.34 -15.70
CA ASN A 185 4.05 9.10 -16.33
C ASN A 185 2.69 8.64 -15.77
N ILE A 186 2.30 9.09 -14.58
CA ILE A 186 0.97 8.83 -13.98
C ILE A 186 -0.06 9.83 -14.52
N GLU A 187 0.36 11.05 -14.86
CA GLU A 187 -0.44 12.07 -15.55
C GLU A 187 -0.97 11.56 -16.91
N ALA A 188 -0.23 10.68 -17.59
CA ALA A 188 -0.69 10.01 -18.81
C ALA A 188 -1.89 9.07 -18.58
N ILE A 189 -2.08 8.55 -17.36
CA ILE A 189 -3.19 7.66 -16.95
C ILE A 189 -4.24 8.44 -16.14
N ALA A 190 -4.07 9.75 -15.96
CA ALA A 190 -5.03 10.57 -15.26
C ALA A 190 -6.40 10.54 -16.00
N PRO A 191 -7.53 10.53 -15.26
CA PRO A 191 -8.87 10.53 -15.85
C PRO A 191 -9.13 11.66 -16.84
N ALA A 192 -8.43 12.81 -16.69
CA ALA A 192 -8.48 13.93 -17.62
C ALA A 192 -7.90 13.61 -19.01
N THR A 193 -7.02 12.61 -19.10
CA THR A 193 -6.35 12.14 -20.32
C THR A 193 -7.16 11.01 -21.00
N LEU A 194 -7.96 10.27 -20.24
CA LEU A 194 -8.83 9.19 -20.73
C LEU A 194 -10.20 9.72 -21.18
N LYS A 195 -10.24 10.40 -22.32
CA LYS A 195 -11.50 10.89 -22.90
C LYS A 195 -12.53 9.76 -23.18
N ASP A 196 -12.06 8.53 -23.45
CA ASP A 196 -12.90 7.42 -23.92
C ASP A 196 -12.67 6.06 -23.22
N TYR A 197 -12.63 6.00 -21.88
CA TYR A 197 -12.54 4.71 -21.16
C TYR A 197 -13.85 3.89 -21.16
N ARG A 198 -15.00 4.55 -21.41
CA ARG A 198 -16.33 3.92 -21.27
C ARG A 198 -16.53 2.68 -22.16
N PRO A 199 -16.21 2.71 -23.46
CA PRO A 199 -16.37 1.53 -24.30
C PRO A 199 -15.55 0.34 -23.79
N LEU A 200 -14.33 0.59 -23.30
CA LEU A 200 -13.46 -0.43 -22.72
C LEU A 200 -14.09 -1.04 -21.46
N LEU A 201 -14.60 -0.19 -20.57
CA LEU A 201 -15.27 -0.62 -19.34
C LEU A 201 -16.52 -1.45 -19.66
N THR A 202 -17.37 -0.99 -20.58
CA THR A 202 -18.59 -1.70 -21.01
C THR A 202 -18.28 -3.09 -21.56
N VAL A 203 -17.26 -3.22 -22.42
CA VAL A 203 -16.84 -4.53 -22.95
C VAL A 203 -16.42 -5.46 -21.82
N ARG A 204 -15.59 -4.99 -20.88
CA ARG A 204 -15.10 -5.82 -19.77
C ARG A 204 -16.18 -6.16 -18.75
N VAL A 205 -17.12 -5.26 -18.48
CA VAL A 205 -18.26 -5.55 -17.59
C VAL A 205 -19.16 -6.59 -18.23
N ARG A 206 -19.48 -6.49 -19.52
CA ARG A 206 -20.26 -7.52 -20.23
C ARG A 206 -19.56 -8.88 -20.21
N GLN A 207 -18.25 -8.90 -20.47
CA GLN A 207 -17.45 -10.11 -20.36
C GLN A 207 -17.44 -10.70 -18.95
N LEU A 208 -17.37 -9.86 -17.91
CA LEU A 208 -17.47 -10.29 -16.52
C LEU A 208 -18.83 -10.93 -16.24
N LEU A 209 -19.92 -10.30 -16.69
CA LEU A 209 -21.27 -10.85 -16.54
C LEU A 209 -21.43 -12.19 -17.26
N GLU A 210 -20.96 -12.29 -18.51
CA GLU A 210 -21.00 -13.53 -19.29
C GLU A 210 -20.17 -14.64 -18.62
N GLY A 211 -18.99 -14.31 -18.12
CA GLY A 211 -18.08 -15.26 -17.48
C GLY A 211 -18.57 -15.76 -16.11
N ILE A 212 -19.17 -14.88 -15.30
CA ILE A 212 -19.82 -15.27 -14.04
C ILE A 212 -20.92 -16.30 -14.31
N GLY A 213 -21.70 -16.13 -15.39
CA GLY A 213 -22.70 -17.09 -15.86
C GLY A 213 -23.89 -17.30 -14.90
N GLY A 214 -24.94 -17.93 -15.43
CA GLY A 214 -26.19 -18.25 -14.70
C GLY A 214 -26.34 -19.73 -14.34
N GLN A 215 -25.23 -20.42 -14.06
CA GLN A 215 -25.27 -21.83 -13.67
C GLN A 215 -25.32 -21.87 -12.13
N ASN A 216 -26.17 -22.73 -11.54
CA ASN A 216 -26.29 -22.98 -10.09
C ASN A 216 -25.00 -23.61 -9.47
N GLU A 217 -23.84 -23.24 -9.98
CA GLU A 217 -22.53 -23.69 -9.54
C GLU A 217 -21.92 -22.64 -8.61
N GLU A 218 -21.17 -23.13 -7.62
CA GLU A 218 -20.44 -22.28 -6.70
C GLU A 218 -19.18 -21.76 -7.41
N ILE A 219 -19.06 -20.44 -7.55
CA ILE A 219 -17.90 -19.78 -8.16
C ILE A 219 -17.18 -18.90 -7.13
N ASP A 220 -15.86 -18.70 -7.30
CA ASP A 220 -15.14 -17.67 -6.54
C ASP A 220 -15.29 -16.30 -7.23
N ILE A 221 -16.25 -15.49 -6.77
CA ILE A 221 -16.49 -14.18 -7.38
C ILE A 221 -15.34 -13.20 -7.16
N SER A 222 -14.52 -13.41 -6.12
CA SER A 222 -13.35 -12.56 -5.84
C SER A 222 -12.32 -12.68 -6.97
N ARG A 223 -12.18 -13.89 -7.53
CA ARG A 223 -11.29 -14.15 -8.65
C ARG A 223 -11.76 -13.46 -9.93
N TRP A 224 -13.06 -13.52 -10.21
CA TRP A 224 -13.66 -12.87 -11.37
C TRP A 224 -13.49 -11.36 -11.34
N VAL A 225 -13.82 -10.70 -10.22
CA VAL A 225 -13.67 -9.25 -10.09
C VAL A 225 -12.20 -8.81 -10.10
N HIS A 226 -11.28 -9.65 -9.59
CA HIS A 226 -9.84 -9.42 -9.69
C HIS A 226 -9.35 -9.44 -11.13
N HIS A 227 -9.72 -10.46 -11.91
CA HIS A 227 -9.32 -10.57 -13.32
C HIS A 227 -9.94 -9.45 -14.17
N PHE A 228 -11.20 -9.09 -13.90
CA PHE A 228 -11.88 -7.95 -14.52
C PHE A 228 -11.09 -6.64 -14.35
N SER A 229 -10.72 -6.27 -13.12
CA SER A 229 -10.00 -5.00 -12.89
C SER A 229 -8.61 -4.98 -13.54
N TYR A 230 -7.92 -6.13 -13.59
CA TYR A 230 -6.64 -6.24 -14.30
C TYR A 230 -6.80 -6.11 -15.82
N ASP A 231 -7.80 -6.77 -16.40
CA ASP A 231 -8.11 -6.67 -17.83
C ASP A 231 -8.50 -5.24 -18.21
N PHE A 232 -9.36 -4.60 -17.42
CA PHE A 232 -9.75 -3.21 -17.63
C PHE A 232 -8.57 -2.24 -17.54
N MET A 233 -7.73 -2.35 -16.49
CA MET A 233 -6.56 -1.49 -16.36
C MET A 233 -5.52 -1.72 -17.45
N THR A 234 -5.40 -2.96 -17.96
CA THR A 234 -4.53 -3.28 -19.09
C THR A 234 -5.07 -2.67 -20.39
N ASP A 235 -6.38 -2.69 -20.61
CA ASP A 235 -7.01 -1.99 -21.74
C ASP A 235 -6.77 -0.49 -21.69
N VAL A 236 -6.92 0.11 -20.51
CA VAL A 236 -6.69 1.55 -20.30
C VAL A 236 -5.23 1.92 -20.55
N ALA A 237 -4.28 1.09 -20.10
CA ALA A 237 -2.86 1.39 -20.19
C ALA A 237 -2.23 1.04 -21.54
N PHE A 238 -2.70 -0.02 -22.19
CA PHE A 238 -2.06 -0.63 -23.37
C PHE A 238 -3.00 -0.87 -24.55
N GLY A 239 -4.30 -0.61 -24.41
CA GLY A 239 -5.30 -0.87 -25.46
C GLY A 239 -5.59 -2.36 -25.67
N GLY A 240 -5.33 -3.22 -24.67
CA GLY A 240 -5.71 -4.64 -24.69
C GLY A 240 -4.67 -5.61 -24.14
N GLY A 241 -5.09 -6.87 -24.03
CA GLY A 241 -4.20 -8.02 -24.20
C GLY A 241 -4.21 -9.07 -23.07
N SER A 242 -4.51 -8.71 -21.82
CA SER A 242 -4.33 -9.65 -20.70
C SER A 242 -5.36 -10.80 -20.70
N GLU A 243 -6.58 -10.56 -21.19
CA GLU A 243 -7.69 -11.52 -21.36
C GLU A 243 -7.80 -12.56 -20.22
N LEU A 244 -7.52 -12.13 -18.99
CA LEU A 244 -7.41 -13.00 -17.82
C LEU A 244 -8.75 -13.67 -17.53
N MET A 245 -9.87 -12.96 -17.73
CA MET A 245 -11.21 -13.53 -17.57
C MET A 245 -11.47 -14.74 -18.50
N ARG A 246 -10.87 -14.77 -19.71
CA ARG A 246 -10.98 -15.92 -20.64
C ARG A 246 -10.04 -17.07 -20.29
N GLN A 247 -9.01 -16.81 -19.50
CA GLN A 247 -7.95 -17.76 -19.15
C GLN A 247 -8.07 -18.28 -17.71
N LEU A 248 -9.24 -18.14 -17.07
CA LEU A 248 -9.48 -18.70 -15.74
C LEU A 248 -9.13 -20.21 -15.75
N GLY A 249 -8.16 -20.60 -14.90
CA GLY A 249 -7.64 -21.97 -14.80
C GLY A 249 -6.21 -22.17 -15.31
N VAL A 250 -5.66 -21.27 -16.17
CA VAL A 250 -4.29 -21.41 -16.72
C VAL A 250 -3.27 -20.51 -15.98
N ALA A 251 -3.73 -19.49 -15.25
CA ALA A 251 -2.89 -18.39 -14.76
C ALA A 251 -2.69 -18.29 -13.22
N ASP A 252 -2.96 -19.36 -12.44
CA ASP A 252 -3.04 -19.25 -10.96
C ASP A 252 -1.70 -19.00 -10.23
N ASP A 253 -0.58 -19.51 -10.75
CA ASP A 253 0.69 -19.50 -9.97
C ASP A 253 1.36 -18.12 -9.88
N ALA A 254 1.07 -17.20 -10.81
CA ALA A 254 1.73 -15.90 -10.86
C ALA A 254 1.22 -14.91 -9.80
N TRP A 255 -0.07 -14.94 -9.47
CA TRP A 255 -0.66 -14.02 -8.50
C TRP A 255 -0.23 -14.36 -7.07
N GLY A 256 -0.19 -15.65 -6.74
CA GLY A 256 0.42 -16.11 -5.50
C GLY A 256 1.89 -15.67 -5.39
N THR A 257 2.66 -15.84 -6.47
CA THR A 257 4.06 -15.39 -6.56
C THR A 257 4.21 -13.88 -6.38
N LEU A 258 3.32 -13.08 -6.97
CA LEU A 258 3.30 -11.62 -6.84
C LEU A 258 2.96 -11.17 -5.41
N GLY A 259 1.94 -11.77 -4.79
CA GLY A 259 1.59 -11.52 -3.38
C GLY A 259 2.74 -11.85 -2.41
N HIS A 260 3.46 -12.95 -2.66
CA HIS A 260 4.68 -13.28 -1.91
C HIS A 260 5.78 -12.22 -2.07
N ALA A 261 5.99 -11.72 -3.29
CA ALA A 261 6.95 -10.66 -3.56
C ALA A 261 6.58 -9.34 -2.85
N TYR A 262 5.29 -8.97 -2.81
CA TYR A 262 4.82 -7.77 -2.09
C TYR A 262 5.05 -7.88 -0.58
N ARG A 263 4.78 -9.04 0.01
CA ARG A 263 5.04 -9.28 1.45
C ARG A 263 6.52 -9.16 1.79
N GLU A 264 7.40 -9.71 0.96
CA GLU A 264 8.84 -9.52 1.12
C GLU A 264 9.23 -8.05 1.00
N ALA A 265 8.71 -7.32 0.01
CA ALA A 265 8.96 -5.89 -0.15
C ALA A 265 8.49 -5.06 1.07
N THR A 266 7.39 -5.46 1.72
CA THR A 266 6.89 -4.86 2.96
C THR A 266 7.91 -4.96 4.09
N LEU A 267 8.45 -6.17 4.32
CA LEU A 267 9.47 -6.41 5.34
C LEU A 267 10.71 -5.56 5.08
N MET A 268 11.09 -5.46 3.81
CA MET A 268 12.25 -4.70 3.34
C MET A 268 12.10 -3.18 3.54
N GLN A 269 10.88 -2.63 3.50
CA GLN A 269 10.63 -1.20 3.71
C GLN A 269 10.92 -0.74 5.14
N HIS A 270 10.60 -1.56 6.14
CA HIS A 270 10.83 -1.23 7.56
C HIS A 270 12.30 -1.38 7.96
N VAL A 271 13.07 -2.15 7.19
CA VAL A 271 14.49 -2.45 7.44
C VAL A 271 15.33 -2.11 6.21
N SER A 272 15.03 -0.97 5.57
CA SER A 272 15.63 -0.54 4.29
C SER A 272 17.16 -0.53 4.32
N TRP A 273 17.75 -0.25 5.47
CA TRP A 273 19.20 -0.25 5.68
C TRP A 273 19.81 -1.66 5.52
N LEU A 274 19.20 -2.67 6.14
CA LEU A 274 19.69 -4.05 6.09
C LEU A 274 19.62 -4.57 4.66
N VAL A 275 18.54 -4.22 3.96
CA VAL A 275 18.36 -4.61 2.56
C VAL A 275 19.40 -3.94 1.67
N ARG A 276 19.74 -2.67 1.89
CA ARG A 276 20.84 -2.02 1.18
C ARG A 276 22.19 -2.67 1.47
N CYS A 277 22.41 -3.20 2.67
CA CYS A 277 23.60 -3.99 3.00
C CYS A 277 23.60 -5.35 2.26
N ILE A 278 22.47 -6.05 2.25
CA ILE A 278 22.31 -7.37 1.61
C ILE A 278 22.45 -7.28 0.08
N VAL A 279 21.84 -6.26 -0.55
CA VAL A 279 21.88 -5.98 -1.99
C VAL A 279 23.24 -5.39 -2.42
N GLN A 280 24.28 -5.48 -1.59
CA GLN A 280 25.66 -5.19 -2.00
C GLN A 280 26.55 -6.44 -1.99
N LEU A 281 26.04 -7.57 -1.51
CA LEU A 281 26.73 -8.85 -1.57
C LEU A 281 26.63 -9.42 -3.00
N PRO A 282 27.75 -9.67 -3.72
CA PRO A 282 27.74 -10.04 -5.15
C PRO A 282 26.89 -11.28 -5.50
N SER A 283 26.82 -12.25 -4.59
CA SER A 283 26.03 -13.47 -4.73
C SER A 283 24.52 -13.22 -4.53
N LEU A 284 24.15 -12.51 -3.46
CA LEU A 284 22.75 -12.21 -3.13
C LEU A 284 22.14 -11.16 -4.07
N THR A 285 22.93 -10.23 -4.59
CA THR A 285 22.50 -9.30 -5.64
C THR A 285 22.18 -9.99 -6.95
N THR A 286 22.87 -11.07 -7.29
CA THR A 286 22.61 -11.82 -8.52
C THR A 286 21.30 -12.60 -8.38
N ALA A 287 21.05 -13.24 -7.23
CA ALA A 287 19.77 -13.88 -6.92
C ALA A 287 18.60 -12.88 -6.81
N GLN A 288 18.78 -11.73 -6.15
CA GLN A 288 17.75 -10.68 -6.06
C GLN A 288 17.47 -10.02 -7.41
N ARG A 289 18.52 -9.71 -8.21
CA ARG A 289 18.34 -9.23 -9.59
C ARG A 289 17.67 -10.28 -10.46
N HIS A 290 17.95 -11.57 -10.26
CA HIS A 290 17.27 -12.65 -10.96
C HIS A 290 15.80 -12.75 -10.55
N LYS A 291 15.46 -12.60 -9.26
CA LYS A 291 14.07 -12.59 -8.78
C LYS A 291 13.30 -11.36 -9.24
N LEU A 292 13.89 -10.17 -9.16
CA LEU A 292 13.32 -8.92 -9.70
C LEU A 292 13.21 -8.96 -11.22
N ARG A 293 14.20 -9.53 -11.93
CA ARG A 293 14.10 -9.79 -13.37
C ARG A 293 13.01 -10.81 -13.65
N TYR A 294 12.88 -11.88 -12.89
CA TYR A 294 11.84 -12.90 -13.07
C TYR A 294 10.43 -12.37 -12.81
N LEU A 295 10.23 -11.56 -11.77
CA LEU A 295 8.96 -10.86 -11.52
C LEU A 295 8.67 -9.84 -12.62
N ARG A 296 9.69 -9.09 -13.06
CA ARG A 296 9.59 -8.24 -14.26
C ARG A 296 9.23 -9.09 -15.47
N THR A 297 9.92 -10.18 -15.74
CA THR A 297 9.70 -11.08 -16.88
C THR A 297 8.31 -11.70 -16.81
N ILE A 298 7.78 -12.17 -15.68
CA ILE A 298 6.41 -12.71 -15.66
C ILE A 298 5.39 -11.61 -15.97
N VAL A 299 5.50 -10.44 -15.35
CA VAL A 299 4.51 -9.38 -15.51
C VAL A 299 4.66 -8.69 -16.88
N PHE A 300 5.88 -8.29 -17.25
CA PHE A 300 6.21 -7.71 -18.56
C PHE A 300 6.01 -8.72 -19.68
N GLU A 301 6.37 -9.99 -19.52
CA GLU A 301 6.23 -10.97 -20.61
C GLU A 301 4.83 -11.54 -20.70
N ARG A 302 4.01 -11.50 -19.64
CA ARG A 302 2.57 -11.75 -19.77
C ARG A 302 1.85 -10.58 -20.43
N ILE A 303 2.14 -9.34 -20.04
CA ILE A 303 1.59 -8.14 -20.71
C ILE A 303 2.13 -8.02 -22.14
N ARG A 304 3.39 -8.40 -22.39
CA ARG A 304 3.97 -8.43 -23.74
C ARG A 304 3.46 -9.59 -24.58
N ARG A 305 3.27 -10.80 -24.04
CA ARG A 305 2.61 -11.92 -24.77
C ARG A 305 1.14 -11.62 -25.03
N ALA A 306 0.48 -10.93 -24.12
CA ALA A 306 -0.84 -10.34 -24.30
C ALA A 306 -0.86 -9.36 -25.48
N LEU A 307 0.15 -8.48 -25.59
CA LEU A 307 0.29 -7.55 -26.72
C LEU A 307 0.71 -8.25 -28.02
N ASP A 308 1.61 -9.24 -27.96
CA ASP A 308 2.08 -10.03 -29.12
C ASP A 308 0.98 -10.98 -29.62
N SER A 309 0.06 -11.44 -28.77
CA SER A 309 -1.10 -12.25 -29.18
C SER A 309 -2.10 -11.47 -30.04
N LYS A 310 -2.06 -10.13 -30.02
CA LYS A 310 -2.80 -9.26 -30.95
C LYS A 310 -2.24 -9.36 -32.37
N VAL A 311 -0.96 -9.68 -32.54
CA VAL A 311 -0.30 -9.88 -33.84
C VAL A 311 -0.59 -11.27 -34.40
N LEU A 312 -0.83 -12.27 -33.54
CA LEU A 312 -1.05 -13.65 -33.94
C LEU A 312 -2.53 -14.01 -34.19
N LEU A 313 -3.47 -13.24 -33.64
CA LEU A 313 -4.91 -13.43 -33.90
C LEU A 313 -5.39 -12.73 -35.17
N ASP A 314 -4.54 -11.93 -35.82
CA ASP A 314 -4.82 -11.23 -37.09
C ASP A 314 -4.51 -12.12 -38.33
N GLU A 315 -4.05 -13.36 -38.14
CA GLU A 315 -3.73 -14.31 -39.23
C GLU A 315 -4.77 -15.43 -39.42
N GLY A 316 -5.98 -15.29 -38.87
CA GLY A 316 -7.08 -16.25 -39.08
C GLY A 316 -8.21 -15.66 -39.95
N PRO A 317 -8.60 -16.29 -41.06
CA PRO A 317 -9.74 -15.83 -41.84
C PRO A 317 -11.04 -16.32 -41.17
N GLY A 318 -11.85 -15.41 -40.61
CA GLY A 318 -13.16 -15.80 -40.06
C GLY A 318 -13.87 -14.74 -39.21
N GLU A 319 -14.55 -13.83 -39.90
CA GLU A 319 -15.84 -13.20 -39.56
C GLU A 319 -16.09 -12.64 -38.14
N GLY A 320 -16.07 -11.30 -38.06
CA GLY A 320 -16.57 -10.52 -36.94
C GLY A 320 -15.98 -9.10 -36.90
N GLN A 321 -16.11 -8.36 -38.00
CA GLN A 321 -15.55 -7.02 -38.20
C GLN A 321 -15.93 -6.04 -37.08
N LEU A 322 -14.96 -5.71 -36.23
CA LEU A 322 -14.78 -4.33 -35.79
C LEU A 322 -13.88 -3.67 -36.85
N GLU A 323 -14.51 -3.00 -37.81
CA GLU A 323 -13.80 -2.11 -38.72
C GLU A 323 -12.88 -1.17 -37.90
N PRO A 324 -11.57 -1.09 -38.20
CA PRO A 324 -10.67 -0.20 -37.51
C PRO A 324 -11.05 1.21 -37.96
N ASN A 325 -11.94 1.85 -37.19
CA ASN A 325 -12.27 3.24 -37.45
C ASN A 325 -10.99 4.04 -37.21
N ALA A 326 -10.36 4.41 -38.32
CA ALA A 326 -9.08 5.08 -38.43
C ALA A 326 -9.19 6.50 -37.86
N GLN A 327 -9.26 6.61 -36.54
CA GLN A 327 -9.13 7.84 -35.76
C GLN A 327 -9.18 7.64 -34.24
N GLN A 328 -9.20 6.41 -33.72
CA GLN A 328 -8.71 6.23 -32.34
C GLN A 328 -7.20 6.44 -32.38
N PRO A 329 -6.64 7.45 -31.67
CA PRO A 329 -5.21 7.54 -31.54
C PRO A 329 -4.80 6.25 -30.82
N ALA A 330 -4.22 5.31 -31.56
CA ALA A 330 -3.31 4.36 -30.97
C ALA A 330 -2.37 5.23 -30.15
N ILE A 331 -2.47 5.18 -28.83
CA ILE A 331 -1.54 5.89 -27.97
C ILE A 331 -0.22 5.16 -28.22
N ASN A 332 0.50 5.67 -29.20
CA ASN A 332 1.79 5.18 -29.61
C ASN A 332 2.71 5.60 -28.47
N ILE A 333 2.88 4.76 -27.46
CA ILE A 333 3.79 4.97 -26.34
C ILE A 333 5.06 4.18 -26.67
N PRO A 334 6.11 4.80 -27.24
CA PRO A 334 7.35 4.10 -27.58
C PRO A 334 8.16 3.65 -26.35
N HIS A 335 7.64 3.84 -25.14
CA HIS A 335 8.29 3.46 -23.90
C HIS A 335 7.28 2.85 -22.92
N LEU A 336 7.23 1.51 -22.88
CA LEU A 336 6.58 0.74 -21.81
C LEU A 336 7.30 1.07 -20.49
N SER A 337 6.96 2.21 -19.88
CA SER A 337 7.67 2.71 -18.72
C SER A 337 7.31 1.88 -17.49
N ASP A 338 8.26 1.64 -16.58
CA ASP A 338 7.99 1.00 -15.28
C ASP A 338 6.83 1.69 -14.51
N GLY A 339 6.57 2.97 -14.81
CA GLY A 339 5.46 3.74 -14.24
C GLY A 339 4.07 3.31 -14.73
N THR A 340 3.93 2.98 -16.02
CA THR A 340 2.68 2.50 -16.61
C THR A 340 2.26 1.17 -15.99
N LEU A 341 3.22 0.25 -15.85
CA LEU A 341 2.97 -1.03 -15.21
C LEU A 341 2.55 -0.88 -13.74
N LEU A 342 3.24 -0.02 -12.99
CA LEU A 342 2.89 0.25 -11.60
C LEU A 342 1.47 0.81 -11.47
N ALA A 343 1.03 1.64 -12.41
CA ALA A 343 -0.33 2.18 -12.42
C ALA A 343 -1.39 1.11 -12.69
N VAL A 344 -1.14 0.16 -13.61
CA VAL A 344 -2.05 -0.97 -13.87
C VAL A 344 -2.26 -1.79 -12.60
N ILE A 345 -1.18 -2.22 -11.97
CA ILE A 345 -1.21 -3.00 -10.73
C ILE A 345 -1.92 -2.22 -9.63
N ALA A 346 -1.50 -0.97 -9.38
CA ALA A 346 -2.06 -0.17 -8.30
C ALA A 346 -3.55 0.13 -8.49
N GLY A 347 -4.00 0.36 -9.73
CA GLY A 347 -5.42 0.52 -10.05
C GLY A 347 -6.19 -0.78 -9.85
N ALA A 348 -5.69 -1.87 -10.42
CA ALA A 348 -6.40 -3.15 -10.42
C ALA A 348 -6.53 -3.76 -9.02
N ASP A 349 -5.46 -3.78 -8.22
CA ASP A 349 -5.47 -4.34 -6.86
C ASP A 349 -6.44 -3.58 -5.93
N THR A 350 -6.48 -2.24 -6.05
CA THR A 350 -7.32 -1.42 -5.17
C THR A 350 -8.80 -1.52 -5.52
N VAL A 351 -9.15 -1.52 -6.81
CA VAL A 351 -10.55 -1.64 -7.24
C VAL A 351 -11.09 -3.04 -6.99
N SER A 352 -10.35 -4.08 -7.35
CA SER A 352 -10.76 -5.47 -7.11
C SER A 352 -10.91 -5.79 -5.63
N SER A 353 -10.00 -5.30 -4.77
CA SER A 353 -10.12 -5.40 -3.31
C SER A 353 -11.39 -4.72 -2.80
N THR A 354 -11.67 -3.50 -3.29
CA THR A 354 -12.89 -2.76 -2.90
C THR A 354 -14.16 -3.48 -3.35
N LEU A 355 -14.22 -3.93 -4.60
CA LEU A 355 -15.39 -4.63 -5.16
C LEU A 355 -15.65 -5.97 -4.45
N THR A 356 -14.58 -6.69 -4.10
CA THR A 356 -14.68 -7.91 -3.30
C THR A 356 -15.23 -7.64 -1.91
N ASN A 357 -14.74 -6.60 -1.23
CA ASN A 357 -15.26 -6.21 0.09
C ASN A 357 -16.70 -5.67 0.02
N LEU A 358 -17.09 -5.01 -1.08
CA LEU A 358 -18.46 -4.58 -1.36
C LEU A 358 -19.40 -5.78 -1.40
N LEU A 359 -19.07 -6.78 -2.23
CA LEU A 359 -19.83 -8.02 -2.33
C LEU A 359 -19.88 -8.74 -0.98
N PHE A 360 -18.77 -8.83 -0.24
CA PHE A 360 -18.77 -9.39 1.12
C PHE A 360 -19.74 -8.67 2.05
N CYS A 361 -19.69 -7.34 2.10
CA CYS A 361 -20.54 -6.55 2.99
C CYS A 361 -22.03 -6.74 2.64
N LEU A 362 -22.37 -6.74 1.35
CA LEU A 362 -23.74 -6.94 0.89
C LEU A 362 -24.25 -8.35 1.20
N LEU A 363 -23.47 -9.37 0.84
CA LEU A 363 -23.83 -10.78 1.04
C LEU A 363 -23.97 -11.19 2.51
N THR A 364 -23.29 -10.47 3.41
CA THR A 364 -23.41 -10.67 4.86
C THR A 364 -24.47 -9.80 5.52
N HIS A 365 -25.09 -8.87 4.77
CA HIS A 365 -26.14 -7.98 5.26
C HIS A 365 -27.35 -7.99 4.29
N PRO A 366 -28.20 -9.04 4.32
CA PRO A 366 -29.28 -9.23 3.36
C PRO A 366 -30.25 -8.04 3.23
N ARG A 367 -30.51 -7.33 4.33
CA ARG A 367 -31.34 -6.12 4.30
C ARG A 367 -30.71 -4.98 3.50
N VAL A 368 -29.39 -4.83 3.58
CA VAL A 368 -28.66 -3.83 2.79
C VAL A 368 -28.62 -4.25 1.32
N TYR A 369 -28.36 -5.53 1.06
CA TYR A 369 -28.39 -6.12 -0.28
C TYR A 369 -29.73 -5.85 -0.98
N MET A 370 -30.85 -6.24 -0.37
CA MET A 370 -32.18 -6.08 -0.95
C MET A 370 -32.53 -4.61 -1.22
N ARG A 371 -32.26 -3.70 -0.26
CA ARG A 371 -32.52 -2.27 -0.46
C ARG A 371 -31.67 -1.64 -1.56
N LEU A 372 -30.41 -2.06 -1.71
CA LEU A 372 -29.57 -1.58 -2.80
C LEU A 372 -30.08 -2.11 -4.15
N GLN A 373 -30.50 -3.36 -4.17
CA GLN A 373 -31.09 -3.96 -5.36
C GLN A 373 -32.38 -3.24 -5.77
N GLU A 374 -33.25 -2.89 -4.83
CA GLU A 374 -34.44 -2.08 -5.07
C GLU A 374 -34.10 -0.69 -5.67
N GLU A 375 -33.07 -0.02 -5.15
CA GLU A 375 -32.59 1.25 -5.75
C GLU A 375 -32.07 1.03 -7.17
N ILE A 376 -31.31 -0.04 -7.42
CA ILE A 376 -30.83 -0.38 -8.77
C ILE A 376 -32.00 -0.63 -9.72
N ASP A 377 -33.01 -1.39 -9.31
CA ASP A 377 -34.17 -1.71 -10.13
C ASP A 377 -35.02 -0.46 -10.46
N GLN A 378 -35.04 0.54 -9.58
CA GLN A 378 -35.70 1.83 -9.83
C GLN A 378 -35.00 2.65 -10.91
N PHE A 379 -33.67 2.64 -10.93
CA PHE A 379 -32.87 3.40 -11.89
C PHE A 379 -32.58 2.64 -13.19
N TYR A 380 -32.67 1.31 -13.14
CA TYR A 380 -32.39 0.40 -14.25
C TYR A 380 -33.47 -0.70 -14.34
N PRO A 381 -34.69 -0.33 -14.75
CA PRO A 381 -35.78 -1.30 -14.94
C PRO A 381 -35.42 -2.35 -16.01
N PRO A 382 -36.17 -3.47 -16.09
CA PRO A 382 -35.91 -4.51 -17.08
C PRO A 382 -35.76 -3.97 -18.50
N GLY A 383 -34.61 -4.24 -19.13
CA GLY A 383 -34.26 -3.77 -20.46
C GLY A 383 -33.29 -2.58 -20.50
N GLU A 384 -33.06 -1.90 -19.37
CA GLU A 384 -31.97 -0.91 -19.26
C GLU A 384 -30.65 -1.58 -18.82
N ASP A 385 -29.52 -1.10 -19.34
CA ASP A 385 -28.17 -1.61 -19.02
C ASP A 385 -27.36 -0.52 -18.26
N PRO A 386 -26.87 -0.80 -17.04
CA PRO A 386 -25.95 0.06 -16.30
C PRO A 386 -24.67 0.43 -17.06
N CYS A 387 -24.31 -0.34 -18.10
CA CYS A 387 -23.19 -0.03 -18.99
C CYS A 387 -23.51 1.04 -20.04
N ASP A 388 -24.78 1.23 -20.38
CA ASP A 388 -25.21 2.21 -21.40
C ASP A 388 -25.39 3.61 -20.78
N ARG A 389 -25.87 3.67 -19.54
CA ARG A 389 -26.04 4.90 -18.77
C ARG A 389 -25.34 4.80 -17.42
N HIS A 390 -24.40 5.70 -17.16
CA HIS A 390 -23.70 5.76 -15.87
C HIS A 390 -24.68 5.83 -14.69
N PRO A 391 -24.39 5.09 -13.59
CA PRO A 391 -25.15 5.19 -12.34
C PRO A 391 -25.28 6.63 -11.87
N PRO A 392 -26.52 7.19 -11.86
CA PRO A 392 -26.76 8.58 -11.51
C PRO A 392 -26.25 8.91 -10.10
N LEU A 393 -25.89 10.17 -9.86
CA LEU A 393 -25.39 10.61 -8.55
C LEU A 393 -26.49 10.56 -7.48
N GLU A 394 -27.75 10.54 -7.92
CA GLU A 394 -28.99 10.41 -7.17
C GLU A 394 -29.19 9.01 -6.56
N MET A 395 -28.37 8.02 -6.95
CA MET A 395 -28.30 6.73 -6.25
C MET A 395 -27.55 6.91 -4.92
N HIS A 396 -28.23 7.55 -3.96
CA HIS A 396 -27.67 7.93 -2.67
C HIS A 396 -27.36 6.70 -1.81
N TYR A 397 -28.15 5.62 -1.92
CA TYR A 397 -27.91 4.41 -1.15
C TYR A 397 -26.73 3.59 -1.68
N LEU A 398 -26.55 3.48 -3.00
CA LEU A 398 -25.34 2.97 -3.64
C LEU A 398 -24.10 3.70 -3.13
N THR A 399 -24.16 5.04 -3.13
CA THR A 399 -23.04 5.88 -2.66
C THR A 399 -22.76 5.65 -1.16
N ALA A 400 -23.81 5.51 -0.35
CA ALA A 400 -23.70 5.19 1.08
C ALA A 400 -23.06 3.81 1.33
N VAL A 401 -23.46 2.78 0.57
CA VAL A 401 -22.90 1.42 0.63
C VAL A 401 -21.42 1.42 0.26
N MET A 402 -21.05 2.14 -0.80
CA MET A 402 -19.66 2.28 -1.24
C MET A 402 -18.79 2.98 -0.21
N ASN A 403 -19.25 4.13 0.30
CA ASN A 403 -18.51 4.88 1.30
C ASN A 403 -18.35 4.09 2.60
N GLU A 404 -19.40 3.39 3.05
CA GLU A 404 -19.31 2.55 4.25
C GLU A 404 -18.38 1.37 4.07
N THR A 405 -18.34 0.79 2.86
CA THR A 405 -17.39 -0.27 2.53
C THR A 405 -15.96 0.25 2.55
N LEU A 406 -15.68 1.39 1.92
CA LEU A 406 -14.36 2.02 1.94
C LEU A 406 -13.94 2.44 3.36
N ARG A 407 -14.90 2.81 4.22
CA ARG A 407 -14.65 3.18 5.62
C ARG A 407 -14.17 1.99 6.45
N LEU A 408 -14.84 0.86 6.29
CA LEU A 408 -14.50 -0.37 7.01
C LEU A 408 -13.35 -1.12 6.34
N TYR A 409 -13.34 -1.25 5.03
CA TYR A 409 -12.36 -2.03 4.30
C TYR A 409 -11.59 -1.12 3.34
N PRO A 410 -10.83 -0.12 3.86
CA PRO A 410 -10.01 0.70 3.01
C PRO A 410 -8.95 -0.20 2.37
N PRO A 411 -8.80 -0.21 1.03
CA PRO A 411 -7.76 -0.99 0.37
C PRO A 411 -6.39 -0.69 0.95
N MET A 412 -6.16 0.57 1.37
CA MET A 412 -4.95 0.99 2.07
C MET A 412 -5.24 1.42 3.52
N PRO A 413 -5.03 0.54 4.53
CA PRO A 413 -5.28 0.82 5.95
C PRO A 413 -4.40 1.90 6.54
N SER A 414 -3.16 2.01 6.06
CA SER A 414 -2.20 3.06 6.40
C SER A 414 -1.81 3.77 5.13
N ASP A 415 -1.93 5.10 5.08
CA ASP A 415 -1.43 5.82 3.93
C ASP A 415 0.10 5.95 3.97
N GLY A 416 0.72 6.18 2.81
CA GLY A 416 2.16 6.14 2.64
C GLY A 416 2.89 7.18 3.50
N ARG A 417 4.01 6.75 4.10
CA ARG A 417 4.87 7.57 4.97
C ARG A 417 5.23 8.91 4.34
N ARG A 418 5.06 9.98 5.13
CA ARG A 418 5.56 11.32 4.87
C ARG A 418 6.71 11.62 5.83
N VAL A 419 7.72 12.38 5.41
CA VAL A 419 8.88 12.70 6.27
C VAL A 419 8.98 14.20 6.43
N VAL A 420 8.89 14.69 7.67
CA VAL A 420 9.10 16.11 7.98
C VAL A 420 10.48 16.51 7.46
N PRO A 421 10.61 17.53 6.59
CA PRO A 421 11.89 17.94 6.04
C PRO A 421 12.93 18.19 7.14
N GLY A 422 14.11 17.56 7.02
CA GLY A 422 15.15 17.61 8.06
C GLY A 422 15.81 18.99 8.22
N ASN A 423 15.76 19.83 7.18
CA ASN A 423 16.27 21.19 7.17
C ASN A 423 15.26 22.25 7.63
N GLY A 424 14.05 21.84 8.03
CA GLY A 424 12.99 22.72 8.52
C GLY A 424 12.92 22.81 10.05
N GLY A 425 12.01 23.64 10.56
CA GLY A 425 11.77 23.86 12.00
C GLY A 425 10.86 22.82 12.68
N GLY A 426 10.51 21.73 12.01
CA GLY A 426 9.52 20.76 12.48
C GLY A 426 8.11 21.13 12.05
N LEU A 427 7.10 20.42 12.57
CA LEU A 427 5.70 20.65 12.28
C LEU A 427 4.89 20.76 13.58
N LEU A 428 4.23 21.90 13.80
CA LEU A 428 3.35 22.12 14.94
C LEU A 428 1.88 21.94 14.50
N ILE A 429 1.16 21.00 15.11
CA ILE A 429 -0.26 20.72 14.85
C ILE A 429 -0.99 20.80 16.18
N GLY A 430 -1.77 21.87 16.37
CA GLY A 430 -2.37 22.19 17.67
C GLY A 430 -1.28 22.23 18.77
N PRO A 431 -1.42 21.48 19.88
CA PRO A 431 -0.42 21.43 20.94
C PRO A 431 0.73 20.43 20.67
N ARG A 432 0.75 19.75 19.52
CA ARG A 432 1.69 18.65 19.22
C ARG A 432 2.80 19.13 18.29
N PHE A 433 4.04 19.05 18.75
CA PHE A 433 5.21 19.37 17.95
C PHE A 433 5.87 18.09 17.40
N ILE A 434 6.00 18.00 16.08
CA ILE A 434 6.66 16.90 15.39
C ILE A 434 8.04 17.34 14.90
N PRO A 435 9.13 16.75 15.42
CA PRO A 435 10.49 17.12 15.05
C PRO A 435 10.83 16.88 13.56
N PRO A 436 11.78 17.63 12.99
CA PRO A 436 12.36 17.36 11.67
C PRO A 436 12.85 15.92 11.51
N GLY A 437 12.78 15.38 10.29
CA GLY A 437 13.17 14.00 9.99
C GLY A 437 12.19 12.93 10.46
N THR A 438 11.15 13.29 11.23
CA THR A 438 10.17 12.30 11.68
C THR A 438 9.35 11.77 10.51
N ALA A 439 9.26 10.45 10.38
CA ALA A 439 8.33 9.80 9.47
C ALA A 439 6.95 9.72 10.14
N ILE A 440 5.90 10.13 9.42
CA ILE A 440 4.51 10.14 9.90
C ILE A 440 3.63 9.43 8.88
N SER A 441 2.68 8.63 9.36
CA SER A 441 1.62 8.05 8.53
C SER A 441 0.27 8.13 9.25
N LEU A 442 -0.79 8.46 8.50
CA LEU A 442 -2.15 8.35 9.00
C LEU A 442 -2.63 6.90 8.90
N HIS A 443 -3.19 6.40 10.00
CA HIS A 443 -3.76 5.07 10.09
C HIS A 443 -5.27 5.12 9.86
N ASN A 444 -5.66 5.24 8.58
CA ASN A 444 -7.04 5.32 8.12
C ASN A 444 -7.93 4.25 8.75
N TYR A 445 -7.46 3.00 8.84
CA TYR A 445 -8.25 1.90 9.39
C TYR A 445 -8.68 2.15 10.84
N SER A 446 -7.81 2.72 11.68
CA SER A 446 -8.16 3.08 13.06
C SER A 446 -8.91 4.39 13.15
N MET A 447 -8.50 5.40 12.40
CA MET A 447 -9.14 6.72 12.39
C MET A 447 -10.61 6.62 11.99
N GLN A 448 -10.91 5.81 10.98
CA GLN A 448 -12.26 5.60 10.44
C GLN A 448 -13.12 4.67 11.29
N ARG A 449 -12.55 4.02 12.31
CA ARG A 449 -13.23 3.18 13.31
C ARG A 449 -13.25 3.80 14.71
N ASP A 450 -12.74 5.01 14.86
CA ASP A 450 -12.75 5.69 16.15
C ASP A 450 -14.16 6.23 16.44
N PRO A 451 -14.80 5.91 17.58
CA PRO A 451 -16.06 6.51 17.99
C PRO A 451 -16.05 8.05 18.01
N LYS A 452 -14.88 8.68 18.20
CA LYS A 452 -14.73 10.15 18.10
C LYS A 452 -15.03 10.70 16.71
N ASN A 453 -14.92 9.86 15.68
CA ASN A 453 -15.14 10.23 14.29
C ASN A 453 -16.44 9.62 13.72
N PHE A 454 -16.80 8.42 14.17
CA PHE A 454 -17.97 7.70 13.66
C PHE A 454 -18.72 7.02 14.81
N HIS A 455 -19.89 7.56 15.16
CA HIS A 455 -20.75 7.00 16.20
C HIS A 455 -22.22 7.12 15.77
N PRO A 456 -23.09 6.14 16.07
CA PRO A 456 -22.84 4.86 16.76
C PRO A 456 -22.16 3.79 15.92
N CYS A 457 -21.79 2.68 16.58
CA CYS A 457 -21.31 1.42 15.98
C CYS A 457 -20.21 1.58 14.91
N PRO A 458 -19.04 2.17 15.23
CA PRO A 458 -17.99 2.44 14.24
C PRO A 458 -17.45 1.19 13.54
N SER A 459 -17.56 0.01 14.16
CA SER A 459 -17.04 -1.23 13.56
C SER A 459 -18.09 -2.02 12.77
N SER A 460 -19.37 -1.60 12.81
CA SER A 460 -20.47 -2.25 12.10
C SER A 460 -20.65 -1.64 10.71
N PHE A 461 -21.04 -2.47 9.73
CA PHE A 461 -21.38 -2.01 8.39
C PHE A 461 -22.78 -1.38 8.40
N TRP A 462 -22.83 -0.04 8.39
CA TRP A 462 -24.07 0.71 8.52
C TRP A 462 -24.16 1.87 7.52
N PRO A 463 -24.56 1.61 6.26
CA PRO A 463 -24.64 2.63 5.22
C PRO A 463 -25.53 3.83 5.56
N ASN A 464 -26.58 3.65 6.37
CA ASN A 464 -27.49 4.74 6.74
C ASN A 464 -26.79 5.93 7.42
N ARG A 465 -25.59 5.76 8.02
CA ARG A 465 -24.82 6.90 8.54
C ARG A 465 -24.57 7.97 7.49
N TRP A 466 -24.35 7.57 6.25
CA TRP A 466 -24.08 8.47 5.13
C TRP A 466 -25.35 9.19 4.67
N LEU A 467 -26.50 8.53 4.77
CA LEU A 467 -27.79 9.14 4.48
C LEU A 467 -28.20 10.14 5.57
N LEU A 468 -27.99 9.80 6.85
CA LEU A 468 -28.20 10.71 7.99
C LEU A 468 -27.32 11.96 7.86
N ALA A 469 -26.01 11.76 7.64
CA ALA A 469 -25.06 12.86 7.52
C ALA A 469 -25.31 13.79 6.32
N SER A 470 -25.98 13.28 5.27
CA SER A 470 -26.34 14.06 4.07
C SER A 470 -27.78 14.58 4.07
N GLY A 471 -28.59 14.26 5.10
CA GLY A 471 -30.00 14.68 5.19
C GLY A 471 -30.98 13.88 4.32
N HIS A 472 -30.55 12.78 3.70
CA HIS A 472 -31.43 11.90 2.90
C HIS A 472 -32.20 10.87 3.75
N LEU A 473 -31.94 10.82 5.06
CA LEU A 473 -32.67 10.03 6.04
C LEU A 473 -32.81 10.87 7.31
N SER A 474 -33.98 10.93 7.91
CA SER A 474 -34.17 11.63 9.18
C SER A 474 -33.70 10.78 10.36
N PHE A 475 -33.29 11.42 11.46
CA PHE A 475 -32.91 10.73 12.69
C PHE A 475 -34.09 9.95 13.31
N GLU A 476 -35.31 10.49 13.19
CA GLU A 476 -36.55 9.84 13.64
C GLU A 476 -36.80 8.54 12.88
N ASP A 477 -36.77 8.58 11.54
CA ASP A 477 -36.97 7.39 10.69
C ASP A 477 -35.90 6.32 10.93
N ALA A 478 -34.67 6.74 11.24
CA ALA A 478 -33.58 5.83 11.55
C ALA A 478 -33.60 5.29 12.98
N SER A 479 -34.45 5.83 13.86
CA SER A 479 -34.45 5.55 15.30
C SER A 479 -33.07 5.78 15.95
N VAL A 480 -32.41 6.88 15.57
CA VAL A 480 -31.08 7.26 16.07
C VAL A 480 -31.20 8.58 16.83
N ASP A 481 -30.59 8.65 18.01
CA ASP A 481 -30.48 9.91 18.76
C ASP A 481 -29.49 10.86 18.07
N GLU A 482 -30.01 11.97 17.56
CA GLU A 482 -29.25 13.03 16.87
C GLU A 482 -28.10 13.56 17.72
N TYR A 483 -28.30 13.73 19.04
CA TYR A 483 -27.27 14.27 19.93
C TYR A 483 -26.08 13.32 20.13
N SER A 484 -26.30 12.02 19.91
CA SER A 484 -25.27 10.98 20.01
C SER A 484 -24.57 10.70 18.68
N PHE A 485 -25.11 11.19 17.56
CA PHE A 485 -24.60 10.88 16.24
C PHE A 485 -23.33 11.69 15.92
N VAL A 486 -22.29 10.98 15.47
CA VAL A 486 -21.03 11.59 15.05
C VAL A 486 -20.66 11.06 13.68
N HIS A 487 -20.49 11.97 12.73
CA HIS A 487 -20.00 11.66 11.39
C HIS A 487 -18.97 12.71 10.95
N ASN A 488 -17.70 12.40 11.20
CA ASN A 488 -16.59 13.26 10.86
C ASN A 488 -16.10 12.98 9.43
N GLN A 489 -16.60 13.75 8.46
CA GLN A 489 -16.22 13.62 7.06
C GLN A 489 -14.71 13.83 6.83
N ALA A 490 -14.04 14.66 7.63
CA ALA A 490 -12.60 14.91 7.49
C ALA A 490 -11.74 13.68 7.87
N ALA A 491 -12.29 12.75 8.67
CA ALA A 491 -11.66 11.49 8.99
C ALA A 491 -11.82 10.42 7.88
N PHE A 492 -12.67 10.67 6.87
CA PHE A 492 -12.89 9.76 5.76
C PHE A 492 -11.97 10.10 4.57
N THR A 493 -10.83 9.41 4.51
CA THR A 493 -9.77 9.64 3.53
C THR A 493 -9.36 8.37 2.77
N PRO A 494 -10.31 7.61 2.19
CA PRO A 494 -9.99 6.35 1.48
C PRO A 494 -9.06 6.57 0.28
N PHE A 495 -9.09 7.76 -0.32
CA PHE A 495 -8.24 8.18 -1.44
C PHE A 495 -7.14 9.17 -1.02
N SER A 496 -6.81 9.29 0.28
CA SER A 496 -5.97 10.39 0.82
C SER A 496 -6.69 11.75 0.75
N HIS A 497 -5.96 12.87 0.76
CA HIS A 497 -6.54 14.22 0.78
C HIS A 497 -5.67 15.23 0.01
N GLY A 498 -6.25 16.36 -0.41
CA GLY A 498 -5.53 17.48 -1.02
C GLY A 498 -4.69 17.11 -2.25
N LEU A 499 -3.49 17.68 -2.36
CA LEU A 499 -2.52 17.34 -3.43
C LEU A 499 -2.00 15.90 -3.34
N SER A 500 -2.22 15.23 -2.21
CA SER A 500 -1.88 13.83 -2.03
C SER A 500 -2.99 12.87 -2.47
N ASN A 501 -4.13 13.38 -2.95
CA ASN A 501 -5.26 12.56 -3.39
C ASN A 501 -4.86 11.57 -4.50
N ARG A 502 -5.51 10.41 -4.55
CA ARG A 502 -5.26 9.40 -5.58
C ARG A 502 -5.71 9.91 -6.95
N VAL A 503 -4.79 9.93 -7.90
CA VAL A 503 -5.06 10.34 -9.29
C VAL A 503 -6.18 9.52 -9.95
N GLY A 504 -6.33 8.24 -9.56
CA GLY A 504 -7.32 7.32 -10.12
C GLY A 504 -8.70 7.32 -9.45
N GLU A 505 -8.97 8.19 -8.46
CA GLU A 505 -10.23 8.16 -7.69
C GLU A 505 -11.48 8.17 -8.58
N SER A 506 -11.56 9.10 -9.54
CA SER A 506 -12.76 9.24 -10.37
C SER A 506 -12.96 8.08 -11.34
N LEU A 507 -11.88 7.45 -11.82
CA LEU A 507 -11.95 6.24 -12.64
C LEU A 507 -12.40 5.04 -11.80
N ALA A 508 -11.76 4.83 -10.64
CA ALA A 508 -12.08 3.74 -9.72
C ALA A 508 -13.54 3.79 -9.25
N MET A 509 -14.03 4.97 -8.86
CA MET A 509 -15.42 5.13 -8.42
C MET A 509 -16.43 4.81 -9.53
N ARG A 510 -16.10 5.10 -10.79
CA ARG A 510 -16.98 4.78 -11.94
C ARG A 510 -16.95 3.29 -12.27
N GLU A 511 -15.77 2.68 -12.28
CA GLU A 511 -15.60 1.24 -12.45
C GLU A 511 -16.42 0.47 -11.40
N LEU A 512 -16.25 0.82 -10.12
CA LEU A 512 -16.98 0.20 -9.01
C LEU A 512 -18.49 0.35 -9.14
N ARG A 513 -19.00 1.55 -9.47
CA ARG A 513 -20.44 1.80 -9.63
C ARG A 513 -21.04 0.97 -10.75
N ILE A 514 -20.43 1.00 -11.94
CA ILE A 514 -20.98 0.27 -13.10
C ILE A 514 -20.92 -1.23 -12.85
N ALA A 515 -19.76 -1.76 -12.44
CA ALA A 515 -19.60 -3.19 -12.21
C ALA A 515 -20.58 -3.71 -11.14
N LEU A 516 -20.72 -2.99 -10.01
CA LEU A 516 -21.63 -3.40 -8.94
C LEU A 516 -23.10 -3.36 -9.38
N CYS A 517 -23.53 -2.27 -10.04
CA CYS A 517 -24.90 -2.18 -10.56
C CYS A 517 -25.19 -3.29 -11.56
N ALA A 518 -24.29 -3.52 -12.52
CA ALA A 518 -24.47 -4.53 -13.55
C ALA A 518 -24.55 -5.97 -12.97
N ILE A 519 -23.72 -6.28 -11.96
CA ILE A 519 -23.76 -7.57 -11.28
C ILE A 519 -25.09 -7.76 -10.54
N LEU A 520 -25.48 -6.80 -9.70
CA LEU A 520 -26.68 -6.91 -8.86
C LEU A 520 -27.99 -6.77 -9.64
N GLN A 521 -27.97 -6.10 -10.79
CA GLN A 521 -29.11 -6.07 -11.69
C GLN A 521 -29.35 -7.45 -12.33
N ARG A 522 -28.28 -8.15 -12.72
CA ARG A 522 -28.38 -9.42 -13.46
C ARG A 522 -28.49 -10.66 -12.58
N TYR A 523 -27.94 -10.64 -11.37
CA TYR A 523 -27.76 -11.84 -10.54
C TYR A 523 -28.28 -11.70 -9.10
N ASP A 524 -28.91 -12.78 -8.59
CA ASP A 524 -29.14 -13.02 -7.17
C ASP A 524 -27.95 -13.83 -6.65
N LEU A 525 -27.15 -13.23 -5.77
CA LEU A 525 -25.93 -13.82 -5.25
C LEU A 525 -26.16 -14.32 -3.83
N ARG A 526 -25.71 -15.55 -3.56
CA ARG A 526 -25.74 -16.15 -2.21
C ARG A 526 -24.38 -16.69 -1.85
N LEU A 527 -24.00 -16.58 -0.58
CA LEU A 527 -22.77 -17.20 -0.10
C LEU A 527 -22.85 -18.72 -0.23
N GLY A 528 -21.74 -19.36 -0.60
CA GLY A 528 -21.64 -20.82 -0.61
C GLY A 528 -21.96 -21.41 0.77
N GLU A 529 -22.71 -22.51 0.81
CA GLU A 529 -23.28 -23.06 2.05
C GLU A 529 -22.24 -23.42 3.12
N ARG A 530 -21.03 -23.78 2.68
CA ARG A 530 -19.93 -24.21 3.56
C ARG A 530 -18.97 -23.07 3.93
N TRP A 531 -19.22 -21.87 3.44
CA TRP A 531 -18.33 -20.75 3.66
C TRP A 531 -18.64 -20.03 4.97
N ASN A 532 -17.60 -19.67 5.72
CA ASN A 532 -17.74 -19.01 7.02
C ASN A 532 -17.42 -17.50 6.91
N PRO A 533 -18.43 -16.61 6.97
CA PRO A 533 -18.21 -15.17 6.89
C PRO A 533 -17.36 -14.60 8.02
N GLN A 534 -17.39 -15.22 9.21
CA GLN A 534 -16.60 -14.76 10.36
C GLN A 534 -15.09 -15.00 10.17
N ALA A 535 -14.72 -15.90 9.26
CA ALA A 535 -13.32 -16.14 8.92
C ALA A 535 -12.77 -15.09 7.96
N TYR A 536 -13.64 -14.35 7.24
CA TYR A 536 -13.25 -13.41 6.19
C TYR A 536 -12.24 -12.36 6.66
N THR A 537 -12.62 -11.58 7.68
CA THR A 537 -11.76 -10.52 8.23
C THR A 537 -10.47 -11.07 8.84
N LYS A 538 -10.49 -12.32 9.34
CA LYS A 538 -9.28 -12.99 9.83
C LYS A 538 -8.36 -13.45 8.70
N ALA A 539 -8.90 -13.70 7.52
CA ALA A 539 -8.15 -14.18 6.36
C ALA A 539 -7.61 -13.03 5.48
N CYS A 540 -8.17 -11.81 5.59
CA CYS A 540 -7.63 -10.60 4.95
C CYS A 540 -6.15 -10.39 5.31
N LYS A 541 -5.31 -10.15 4.30
CA LYS A 541 -3.87 -9.93 4.47
C LYS A 541 -3.42 -8.66 3.77
N GLU A 542 -2.75 -7.81 4.52
CA GLU A 542 -2.03 -6.66 3.98
C GLU A 542 -0.76 -7.12 3.27
N ASN A 543 -0.74 -6.96 1.95
CA ASN A 543 0.39 -7.24 1.08
C ASN A 543 0.96 -5.90 0.58
N HIS A 544 2.14 -5.53 1.09
CA HIS A 544 2.73 -4.20 0.88
C HIS A 544 1.89 -3.06 1.45
N ALA A 545 1.00 -2.54 0.64
CA ALA A 545 0.19 -1.37 0.93
C ALA A 545 -1.31 -1.66 0.79
N VAL A 546 -1.70 -2.75 0.11
CA VAL A 546 -3.08 -3.10 -0.16
C VAL A 546 -3.51 -4.29 0.72
N VAL A 547 -4.74 -4.28 1.21
CA VAL A 547 -5.36 -5.44 1.87
C VAL A 547 -6.00 -6.32 0.82
N ASP A 548 -5.48 -7.53 0.70
CA ASP A 548 -6.02 -8.55 -0.18
C ASP A 548 -7.12 -9.31 0.56
N PRO A 549 -8.37 -9.24 0.08
CA PRO A 549 -9.46 -10.03 0.61
C PRO A 549 -9.29 -11.51 0.23
N PRO A 550 -9.77 -12.44 1.08
CA PRO A 550 -9.81 -13.85 0.73
C PRO A 550 -10.92 -14.14 -0.31
N SER A 551 -10.85 -15.30 -0.94
CA SER A 551 -11.88 -15.83 -1.83
C SER A 551 -13.27 -15.85 -1.19
N ILE A 552 -14.27 -15.49 -2.00
CA ILE A 552 -15.69 -15.50 -1.64
C ILE A 552 -16.39 -16.44 -2.63
N PRO A 553 -16.65 -17.70 -2.23
CA PRO A 553 -17.48 -18.60 -3.00
C PRO A 553 -18.93 -18.13 -2.93
N VAL A 554 -19.57 -18.01 -4.08
CA VAL A 554 -20.97 -17.61 -4.22
C VAL A 554 -21.69 -18.54 -5.17
N LEU A 555 -22.94 -18.83 -4.84
CA LEU A 555 -23.94 -19.36 -5.76
C LEU A 555 -24.53 -18.20 -6.53
N VAL A 556 -24.60 -18.34 -7.85
CA VAL A 556 -25.08 -17.30 -8.77
C VAL A 556 -26.35 -17.76 -9.44
N CYS A 557 -27.43 -17.03 -9.24
CA CYS A 557 -28.70 -17.26 -9.92
C CYS A 557 -29.02 -16.06 -10.81
N LEU A 558 -29.55 -16.30 -12.01
CA LEU A 558 -30.10 -15.21 -12.83
C LEU A 558 -31.32 -14.59 -12.15
N ARG A 559 -31.40 -13.26 -12.15
CA ARG A 559 -32.60 -12.55 -11.71
C ARG A 559 -33.68 -12.60 -12.78
N THR A 560 -34.91 -12.84 -12.33
CA THR A 560 -36.12 -12.89 -13.15
C THR A 560 -36.80 -11.54 -13.26
#